data_AF-A0A1A7ZYV3-F1
#
_entry.id   AF-A0A1A7ZYV3-F1
#
_cell.length_a   1.000
_cell.length_b   1.000
_cell.length_c   1.000
_cell.angle_alpha   90.00
_cell.angle_beta   90.00
_cell.angle_gamma   90.00
#
_symmetry.space_group_name_H-M   'P 1'
#
loop_
_entity.id
_entity.type
_entity.pdbx_description
1 polymer ?
#
loop_
_entity_poly.entity_id
_entity_poly.type
_entity_poly.pdbx_seq_one_letter_code
_entity_poly.pdbx_strand_id
1 'polypeptide(L)'
;VFPDVGNNAAVISLHSGPVVEGDVKVMFESSSGLPKGYEDVPFYFWFNTSFITDNKLFLPREELDNPHKSKTWNLYKEDFGVTVFFSGSE
;
A
#
# COMPACT_ATOMS: atom_id res chain seq x y z
N VAL A 1 -8.95 -2.40 -10.43
CA VAL A 1 -7.48 -2.52 -10.49
C VAL A 1 -7.08 -2.54 -11.96
N PHE A 2 -6.17 -1.68 -12.36
CA PHE A 2 -5.71 -1.54 -13.74
C PHE A 2 -4.19 -1.72 -13.79
N PRO A 3 -3.66 -2.73 -14.49
CA PRO A 3 -2.21 -2.87 -14.66
C PRO A 3 -1.69 -1.78 -15.61
N ASP A 4 -0.67 -1.07 -15.19
CA ASP A 4 0.13 -0.16 -16.01
C ASP A 4 1.47 -0.84 -16.33
N VAL A 5 1.49 -1.58 -17.44
CA VAL A 5 2.64 -2.35 -17.87
C VAL A 5 3.83 -1.45 -18.22
N GLY A 6 3.58 -0.22 -18.69
CA GLY A 6 4.64 0.72 -19.06
C GLY A 6 5.45 1.20 -17.86
N ASN A 7 4.79 1.37 -16.71
CA ASN A 7 5.41 1.81 -15.46
C ASN A 7 5.64 0.68 -14.45
N ASN A 8 5.42 -0.59 -14.84
CA ASN A 8 5.48 -1.75 -13.93
C ASN A 8 4.64 -1.53 -12.64
N ALA A 9 3.43 -0.99 -12.80
CA ALA A 9 2.58 -0.59 -11.67
C ALA A 9 1.16 -1.16 -11.80
N ALA A 10 0.41 -1.11 -10.70
CA ALA A 10 -1.02 -1.37 -10.69
C ALA A 10 -1.76 -0.20 -10.05
N VAL A 11 -2.76 0.35 -10.75
CA VAL A 11 -3.59 1.44 -10.26
C VAL A 11 -4.88 0.88 -9.68
N ILE A 12 -5.14 1.18 -8.41
CA ILE A 12 -6.34 0.76 -7.69
C ILE A 12 -7.20 1.99 -7.43
N SER A 13 -8.31 2.11 -8.16
CA SER A 13 -9.33 3.13 -7.89
C SER A 13 -10.40 2.57 -6.97
N LEU A 14 -10.70 3.27 -5.88
CA LEU A 14 -11.81 2.96 -5.00
C LEU A 14 -13.01 3.81 -5.43
N HIS A 15 -14.05 3.18 -5.98
CA HIS A 15 -15.32 3.87 -6.22
C HIS A 15 -16.00 4.08 -4.86
N SER A 16 -16.23 5.34 -4.49
CA SER A 16 -16.76 5.73 -3.18
C SER A 16 -15.91 5.19 -2.01
N GLY A 17 -14.60 5.49 -2.04
CA GLY A 17 -13.70 5.16 -0.94
C GLY A 17 -14.21 5.68 0.41
N PRO A 18 -13.93 4.98 1.53
CA PRO A 18 -14.40 5.41 2.84
C PRO A 18 -13.76 6.76 3.22
N VAL A 19 -14.51 7.59 3.95
CA VAL A 19 -13.91 8.69 4.71
C VAL A 19 -13.07 8.09 5.83
N VAL A 20 -11.84 8.55 5.96
CA VAL A 20 -10.88 8.05 6.95
C VAL A 20 -10.40 9.20 7.84
N GLU A 21 -10.18 8.90 9.12
CA GLU A 21 -9.74 9.87 10.13
C GLU A 21 -8.87 9.16 11.19
N GLY A 22 -7.81 9.82 11.66
CA GLY A 22 -6.94 9.29 12.70
C GLY A 22 -5.99 8.21 12.18
N ASP A 23 -5.77 7.16 12.99
CA ASP A 23 -4.90 6.04 12.64
C ASP A 23 -5.64 5.03 11.75
N VAL A 24 -5.12 4.82 10.54
CA VAL A 24 -5.73 4.00 9.51
C VAL A 24 -4.79 2.85 9.17
N LYS A 25 -5.32 1.62 9.19
CA LYS A 25 -4.64 0.41 8.70
C LYS A 25 -5.16 0.05 7.31
N VAL A 26 -4.26 -0.20 6.37
CA VAL A 26 -4.60 -0.69 5.02
C VAL A 26 -3.93 -2.05 4.82
N MET A 27 -4.72 -3.08 4.50
CA MET A 27 -4.25 -4.45 4.33
C MET A 27 -4.46 -4.92 2.88
N PHE A 28 -3.48 -5.62 2.32
CA PHE A 28 -3.53 -6.15 0.95
C PHE A 28 -3.62 -7.67 1.00
N GLU A 29 -4.76 -8.21 0.60
CA GLU A 29 -4.98 -9.64 0.48
C GLU A 29 -4.66 -10.15 -0.94
N SER A 30 -4.37 -11.45 -1.06
CA SER A 30 -4.14 -12.08 -2.37
C SER A 30 -4.71 -13.50 -2.39
N SER A 31 -5.48 -13.79 -3.44
CA SER A 31 -5.94 -15.15 -3.76
C SER A 31 -4.93 -15.96 -4.58
N SER A 32 -3.84 -15.33 -5.05
CA SER A 32 -2.85 -15.93 -5.93
C SER A 32 -1.71 -16.66 -5.19
N GLY A 33 -1.88 -16.91 -3.88
CA GLY A 33 -0.90 -17.64 -3.07
C GLY A 33 0.38 -16.88 -2.76
N LEU A 34 0.34 -15.53 -2.73
CA LEU A 34 1.49 -14.74 -2.28
C LEU A 34 1.87 -15.11 -0.83
N PRO A 35 3.17 -15.20 -0.49
CA PRO A 35 3.59 -15.51 0.87
C PRO A 35 3.03 -14.50 1.87
N LYS A 36 2.41 -15.02 2.93
CA LYS A 36 1.83 -14.23 4.01
C LYS A 36 2.84 -14.04 5.14
N GLY A 37 2.81 -12.86 5.76
CA GLY A 37 3.66 -12.52 6.89
C GLY A 37 2.83 -12.35 8.17
N TYR A 38 3.08 -11.26 8.88
CA TYR A 38 2.21 -10.84 9.99
C TYR A 38 0.79 -10.59 9.47
N GLU A 39 -0.18 -10.72 10.37
CA GLU A 39 -1.61 -10.45 10.10
C GLU A 39 -2.25 -11.36 9.02
N ASP A 40 -1.59 -12.48 8.66
CA ASP A 40 -2.05 -13.43 7.63
C ASP A 40 -2.34 -12.77 6.26
N VAL A 41 -1.60 -11.71 5.93
CA VAL A 41 -1.66 -11.01 4.63
C VAL A 41 -0.27 -10.90 3.99
N PRO A 42 -0.17 -10.76 2.66
CA PRO A 42 1.07 -10.42 1.98
C PRO A 42 1.78 -9.20 2.57
N PHE A 43 1.06 -8.08 2.72
CA PHE A 43 1.58 -6.86 3.33
C PHE A 43 0.46 -5.90 3.75
N TYR A 44 0.82 -4.96 4.62
CA TYR A 44 -0.06 -3.88 5.08
C TYR A 44 0.76 -2.66 5.47
N PHE A 45 0.11 -1.58 5.87
CA PHE A 45 0.73 -0.45 6.53
C PHE A 45 -0.27 0.31 7.41
N TRP A 46 0.27 1.15 8.28
CA TRP A 46 -0.47 2.13 9.06
C TRP A 46 -0.05 3.54 8.66
N PHE A 47 -0.97 4.49 8.74
CA PHE A 47 -0.67 5.90 8.69
C PHE A 47 -1.67 6.68 9.55
N ASN A 48 -1.30 7.88 9.98
CA ASN A 48 -2.25 8.79 10.59
C ASN A 48 -2.62 9.91 9.61
N THR A 49 -3.90 10.21 9.46
CA THR A 49 -4.38 11.21 8.49
C THR A 49 -3.82 12.61 8.75
N SER A 50 -3.44 12.94 9.99
CA SER A 50 -2.86 14.25 10.35
C SER A 50 -1.47 14.50 9.76
N PHE A 51 -0.76 13.47 9.31
CA PHE A 51 0.56 13.61 8.67
C PHE A 51 0.52 13.63 7.14
N ILE A 52 -0.66 13.54 6.54
CA ILE A 52 -0.80 13.55 5.08
C ILE A 52 -0.58 14.96 4.55
N THR A 53 0.39 15.11 3.64
CA THR A 53 0.67 16.36 2.92
C THR A 53 0.39 16.19 1.44
N ASP A 54 -0.01 17.27 0.76
CA ASP A 54 -0.25 17.29 -0.69
C ASP A 54 -1.20 16.20 -1.20
N ASN A 55 -2.15 15.76 -0.35
CA ASN A 55 -3.10 14.68 -0.64
C ASN A 55 -2.42 13.37 -1.10
N LYS A 56 -1.20 13.12 -0.64
CA LYS A 56 -0.38 11.99 -1.10
C LYS A 56 0.40 11.38 0.06
N LEU A 57 0.41 10.05 0.09
CA LEU A 57 1.31 9.26 0.93
C LEU A 57 2.11 8.33 0.01
N PHE A 58 3.44 8.39 0.09
CA PHE A 58 4.30 7.41 -0.56
C PHE A 58 5.07 6.62 0.50
N LEU A 59 5.00 5.30 0.40
CA LEU A 59 5.72 4.37 1.28
C LEU A 59 6.60 3.46 0.42
N PRO A 60 7.94 3.52 0.54
CA PRO A 60 8.83 2.56 -0.09
C PRO A 60 8.73 1.19 0.61
N ARG A 61 9.29 0.14 -0.02
CA ARG A 61 9.29 -1.24 0.50
C ARG A 61 9.65 -1.35 1.98
N GLU A 62 10.63 -0.57 2.44
CA GLU A 62 11.16 -0.58 3.80
C GLU A 62 10.16 -0.04 4.84
N GLU A 63 9.17 0.73 4.41
CA GLU A 63 8.11 1.28 5.26
C GLU A 63 6.82 0.46 5.23
N LEU A 64 6.79 -0.64 4.46
CA LEU A 64 5.65 -1.55 4.40
C LEU A 64 5.84 -2.74 5.34
N ASP A 65 4.80 -3.09 6.08
CA ASP A 65 4.81 -4.26 6.97
C ASP A 65 4.78 -5.56 6.18
N ASN A 66 5.78 -6.42 6.44
CA ASN A 66 6.19 -7.62 5.71
C ASN A 66 7.25 -7.38 4.61
N PRO A 67 7.08 -6.46 3.62
CA PRO A 67 8.11 -6.18 2.62
C PRO A 67 9.42 -5.60 3.17
N HIS A 68 9.39 -4.93 4.34
CA HIS A 68 10.60 -4.44 5.00
C HIS A 68 11.60 -5.55 5.38
N LYS A 69 11.15 -6.81 5.44
CA LYS A 69 12.02 -7.93 5.78
C LYS A 69 12.82 -8.37 4.56
N SER A 70 14.15 -8.34 4.69
CA SER A 70 15.09 -8.71 3.62
C SER A 70 14.83 -10.08 2.99
N LYS A 71 14.32 -11.04 3.75
CA LYS A 71 13.93 -12.38 3.24
C LYS A 71 12.83 -12.36 2.17
N THR A 72 12.15 -11.24 1.98
CA THR A 72 11.05 -11.07 1.00
C THR A 72 11.49 -10.30 -0.26
N TRP A 73 12.73 -9.81 -0.32
CA TRP A 73 13.22 -8.92 -1.38
C TRP A 73 13.46 -9.60 -2.72
N ASN A 74 13.44 -10.93 -2.77
CA ASN A 74 13.35 -11.68 -4.01
C ASN A 74 12.00 -11.46 -4.71
N LEU A 75 10.94 -11.15 -3.97
CA LEU A 75 9.59 -10.83 -4.46
C LEU A 75 9.38 -9.31 -4.54
N TYR A 76 9.53 -8.61 -3.40
CA TYR A 76 9.38 -7.15 -3.32
C TYR A 76 10.71 -6.47 -3.66
N LYS A 77 10.85 -6.04 -4.91
CA LYS A 77 12.08 -5.42 -5.44
C LYS A 77 12.34 -4.04 -4.83
N GLU A 78 13.52 -3.50 -5.05
CA GLU A 78 13.95 -2.21 -4.48
C GLU A 78 13.06 -1.04 -4.89
N ASP A 79 12.45 -1.12 -6.08
CA ASP A 79 11.50 -0.14 -6.62
C ASP A 79 10.04 -0.42 -6.20
N PHE A 80 9.78 -1.44 -5.37
CA PHE A 80 8.45 -1.71 -4.85
C PHE A 80 8.04 -0.64 -3.82
N GLY A 81 6.84 -0.09 -3.98
CA GLY A 81 6.26 0.86 -3.04
C GLY A 81 4.78 1.06 -3.27
N VAL A 82 4.12 1.75 -2.34
CA VAL A 82 2.71 2.12 -2.44
C VAL A 82 2.59 3.64 -2.42
N THR A 83 1.85 4.17 -3.39
CA THR A 83 1.37 5.56 -3.34
C THR A 83 -0.13 5.55 -3.09
N VAL A 84 -0.58 6.24 -2.05
CA VAL A 84 -1.99 6.52 -1.80
C VAL A 84 -2.27 7.97 -2.14
N PHE A 85 -3.31 8.19 -2.94
CA PHE A 85 -3.83 9.52 -3.26
C PHE A 85 -5.15 9.73 -2.51
N PHE A 86 -5.28 10.87 -1.87
CA PHE A 86 -6.47 11.26 -1.13
C PHE A 86 -7.25 12.32 -1.92
N SER A 87 -8.57 12.29 -1.81
CA SER A 87 -9.40 13.45 -2.14
C SER A 87 -9.61 14.26 -0.87
N GLY A 88 -9.50 15.59 -0.93
CA GLY A 88 -9.92 16.43 0.19
C GLY A 88 -11.39 16.18 0.51
N SER A 89 -11.78 16.27 1.78
CA SER A 89 -13.18 16.41 2.15
C SER A 89 -13.64 17.80 1.68
N GLU A 90 -14.68 17.87 0.86
CA GLU A 90 -15.43 19.12 0.67
C GLU A 90 -16.06 19.57 1.99
#